data_AF-A0A4R0Q809-F1
#
_entry.id   AF-A0A4R0Q809-F1
#
_cell.length_a   1.000
_cell.length_b   1.000
_cell.length_c   1.000
_cell.angle_alpha   90.00
_cell.angle_beta   90.00
_cell.angle_gamma   90.00
#
_symmetry.space_group_name_H-M   'P 1'
#
loop_
_entity.id
_entity.type
_entity.pdbx_description
1 polymer ?
#
loop_
_entity_poly.entity_id
_entity_poly.type
_entity_poly.pdbx_seq_one_letter_code
_entity_poly.pdbx_strand_id
1 'polypeptide(L)'
;MREYKYFKILDDILTHFNAGNLSIKEITVYWVGLNVDFPLDPFLDKLIKDGYISQHANQRYFITLDGSLLLESGGYVSKEKSKESLAERVEKNETRVRRATIWAAVVGGLLLIWEIVSFFLSKSFIEMIQNNINNFFNL
;
A
#
# COMPACT_ATOMS: atom_id res chain seq x y z
N MET A 1 -14.15 -6.92 -9.16
CA MET A 1 -15.62 -6.72 -9.22
C MET A 1 -16.40 -7.49 -8.14
N ARG A 2 -16.08 -8.77 -7.84
CA ARG A 2 -16.79 -9.52 -6.76
C ARG A 2 -16.56 -8.96 -5.36
N GLU A 3 -15.33 -8.54 -5.04
CA GLU A 3 -14.98 -7.95 -3.73
C GLU A 3 -15.65 -6.60 -3.49
N TYR A 4 -15.76 -5.75 -4.50
CA TYR A 4 -16.51 -4.50 -4.39
C TYR A 4 -17.99 -4.73 -4.08
N LYS A 5 -18.62 -5.74 -4.71
CA LYS A 5 -20.00 -6.13 -4.42
C LYS A 5 -20.13 -6.62 -2.97
N TYR A 6 -19.16 -7.37 -2.48
CA TYR A 6 -19.09 -7.86 -1.10
C TYR A 6 -19.03 -6.71 -0.08
N PHE A 7 -18.12 -5.75 -0.26
CA PHE A 7 -18.00 -4.61 0.65
C PHE A 7 -19.22 -3.69 0.64
N LYS A 8 -19.83 -3.50 -0.52
CA LYS A 8 -21.07 -2.74 -0.63
C LYS A 8 -22.21 -3.39 0.17
N ILE A 9 -22.33 -4.72 0.10
CA ILE A 9 -23.34 -5.47 0.86
C ILE A 9 -23.10 -5.34 2.38
N LEU A 10 -21.85 -5.32 2.83
CA LEU A 10 -21.52 -5.05 4.24
C LEU A 10 -21.95 -3.64 4.67
N ASP A 11 -21.70 -2.63 3.82
CA ASP A 11 -22.11 -1.25 4.09
C ASP A 11 -23.64 -1.09 4.12
N ASP A 12 -24.34 -1.74 3.19
CA ASP A 12 -25.81 -1.72 3.12
C ASP A 12 -26.43 -2.37 4.38
N ILE A 13 -25.90 -3.50 4.85
CA ILE A 13 -26.33 -4.14 6.11
C ILE A 13 -26.03 -3.24 7.31
N LEU A 14 -24.82 -2.70 7.41
CA LEU A 14 -24.44 -1.81 8.51
C LEU A 14 -25.33 -0.58 8.58
N THR A 15 -25.66 0.00 7.43
CA THR A 15 -26.60 1.13 7.33
C THR A 15 -27.98 0.72 7.84
N HIS A 16 -28.41 -0.50 7.54
CA HIS A 16 -29.66 -1.04 8.05
C HIS A 16 -29.65 -1.19 9.58
N PHE A 17 -28.53 -1.61 10.18
CA PHE A 17 -28.36 -1.63 11.64
C PHE A 17 -28.33 -0.24 12.28
N ASN A 18 -27.79 0.76 11.58
CA ASN A 18 -27.79 2.14 12.08
C ASN A 18 -29.21 2.73 12.18
N ALA A 19 -30.16 2.21 11.42
CA ALA A 19 -31.56 2.62 11.47
C ALA A 19 -32.34 2.03 12.67
N GLY A 20 -31.78 1.06 13.41
CA GLY A 20 -32.38 0.52 14.63
C GLY A 20 -31.93 -0.89 15.00
N ASN A 21 -32.45 -1.38 16.14
CA ASN A 21 -32.13 -2.71 16.65
C ASN A 21 -32.88 -3.78 15.85
N LEU A 22 -32.15 -4.55 15.04
CA LEU A 22 -32.75 -5.53 14.14
C LEU A 22 -32.67 -6.95 14.72
N SER A 23 -33.75 -7.70 14.58
CA SER A 23 -33.78 -9.14 14.83
C SER A 23 -33.19 -9.91 13.66
N ILE A 24 -32.71 -11.14 13.92
CA ILE A 24 -32.24 -12.04 12.85
C ILE A 24 -33.26 -12.22 11.72
N LYS A 25 -34.56 -12.26 12.03
CA LYS A 25 -35.63 -12.39 11.03
C LYS A 25 -35.69 -11.20 10.08
N GLU A 26 -35.61 -9.99 10.61
CA GLU A 26 -35.63 -8.76 9.79
C GLU A 26 -34.40 -8.68 8.88
N ILE A 27 -33.23 -9.05 9.41
CA ILE A 27 -31.98 -9.09 8.64
C ILE A 27 -32.07 -10.14 7.54
N THR A 28 -32.60 -11.34 7.82
CA THR A 28 -32.76 -12.40 6.82
C THR A 28 -33.72 -11.98 5.71
N VAL A 29 -34.83 -11.32 6.04
CA VAL A 29 -35.78 -10.81 5.02
C VAL A 29 -35.09 -9.76 4.14
N TYR A 30 -34.35 -8.84 4.73
CA TYR A 30 -33.56 -7.85 3.98
C TYR A 30 -32.49 -8.53 3.10
N TRP A 31 -31.78 -9.53 3.63
CA TRP A 31 -30.76 -10.31 2.92
C TRP A 31 -31.31 -11.04 1.70
N VAL A 32 -32.48 -11.68 1.84
CA VAL A 32 -33.17 -12.32 0.71
C VAL A 32 -33.59 -11.28 -0.32
N GLY A 33 -34.04 -10.10 0.12
CA GLY A 33 -34.40 -8.98 -0.77
C GLY A 33 -33.23 -8.42 -1.58
N LEU A 34 -31.99 -8.52 -1.07
CA LEU A 34 -30.79 -8.12 -1.79
C LEU A 34 -30.41 -9.08 -2.95
N ASN A 35 -31.09 -10.23 -3.06
CA ASN A 35 -30.88 -11.25 -4.10
C ASN A 35 -29.40 -11.64 -4.24
N VAL A 36 -28.80 -12.01 -3.10
CA VAL A 36 -27.38 -12.31 -2.99
C VAL A 36 -27.18 -13.83 -2.96
N ASP A 37 -26.25 -14.34 -3.78
CA ASP A 37 -25.91 -15.78 -3.83
C ASP A 37 -25.06 -16.26 -2.65
N PHE A 38 -24.86 -15.43 -1.62
CA PHE A 38 -24.00 -15.73 -0.49
C PHE A 38 -24.82 -15.99 0.79
N PRO A 39 -24.32 -16.85 1.70
CA PRO A 39 -24.95 -17.04 3.01
C PRO A 39 -24.79 -15.78 3.87
N LEU A 40 -25.80 -15.48 4.69
CA LEU A 40 -25.81 -14.34 5.61
C LEU A 40 -24.86 -14.53 6.80
N ASP A 41 -24.77 -15.75 7.34
CA ASP A 41 -24.05 -16.02 8.59
C ASP A 41 -22.58 -15.57 8.54
N PRO A 42 -21.79 -15.87 7.48
CA PRO A 42 -20.40 -15.42 7.41
C PRO A 42 -20.23 -13.89 7.37
N PHE A 43 -21.24 -13.15 6.91
CA PHE A 43 -21.21 -11.68 6.93
C PHE A 43 -21.45 -11.16 8.34
N LEU A 44 -22.45 -11.72 9.04
CA LEU A 44 -22.72 -11.33 10.43
C LEU A 44 -21.54 -11.68 11.34
N ASP A 45 -20.95 -12.87 11.18
CA ASP A 45 -19.76 -13.28 11.91
C ASP A 45 -18.59 -12.33 11.68
N LYS A 46 -18.39 -11.90 10.43
CA LYS A 46 -17.35 -10.92 10.10
C LYS A 46 -17.61 -9.57 10.77
N LEU A 47 -18.83 -9.06 10.72
CA LEU A 47 -19.19 -7.78 11.33
C LEU A 47 -19.05 -7.81 12.86
N ILE A 48 -19.37 -8.94 13.49
CA ILE A 48 -19.16 -9.15 14.94
C ILE A 48 -17.67 -9.19 15.25
N LYS A 49 -16.91 -9.99 14.50
CA LYS A 49 -15.46 -10.16 14.69
C LYS A 49 -14.70 -8.86 14.46
N ASP A 50 -15.09 -8.07 13.46
CA ASP A 50 -14.51 -6.76 13.18
C ASP A 50 -14.97 -5.69 14.19
N GLY A 51 -15.90 -6.03 15.10
CA GLY A 51 -16.35 -5.18 16.21
C GLY A 51 -17.42 -4.15 15.83
N TYR A 52 -18.01 -4.24 14.63
CA TYR A 52 -18.95 -3.24 14.11
C TYR A 52 -20.40 -3.49 14.49
N ILE A 53 -20.74 -4.73 14.80
CA ILE A 53 -22.05 -5.08 15.36
C ILE A 53 -21.87 -5.97 16.59
N SER A 54 -22.83 -5.90 17.51
CA SER A 54 -22.90 -6.78 18.66
C SER A 54 -24.23 -7.53 18.70
N GLN A 55 -24.19 -8.79 19.13
CA GLN A 55 -25.37 -9.63 19.27
C GLN A 55 -25.74 -9.74 20.76
N HIS A 56 -26.98 -9.42 21.10
CA HIS A 56 -27.53 -9.66 22.45
C HIS A 56 -28.29 -10.99 22.53
N ALA A 57 -28.53 -11.45 23.76
CA ALA A 57 -29.20 -12.71 24.10
C ALA A 57 -30.56 -12.96 23.40
N ASN A 58 -31.23 -11.90 22.93
CA ASN A 58 -32.53 -11.99 22.25
C ASN A 58 -32.42 -12.11 20.72
N GLN A 59 -31.29 -12.59 20.19
CA GLN A 59 -31.00 -12.65 18.73
C GLN A 59 -31.19 -11.30 18.02
N ARG A 60 -30.91 -10.23 18.75
CA ARG A 60 -30.93 -8.86 18.24
C ARG A 60 -29.51 -8.38 18.03
N TYR A 61 -29.32 -7.68 16.93
CA TYR A 61 -28.05 -7.12 16.52
C TYR A 61 -28.12 -5.60 16.60
N PHE A 62 -27.01 -5.01 17.03
CA PHE A 62 -26.88 -3.59 17.31
C PHE A 62 -25.60 -3.11 16.65
N ILE A 63 -25.63 -1.93 16.03
CA ILE A 63 -24.41 -1.28 15.59
C ILE A 63 -23.62 -0.81 16.82
N THR A 64 -22.30 -1.05 16.82
CA THR A 64 -21.41 -0.52 17.84
C THR A 64 -20.99 0.91 17.47
N LEU A 65 -20.36 1.63 18.41
CA LEU A 65 -19.77 2.94 18.12
C LEU A 65 -18.79 2.87 16.95
N ASP A 66 -17.95 1.83 16.90
CA ASP A 66 -16.99 1.63 15.82
C ASP A 66 -17.68 1.37 14.47
N GLY A 67 -18.81 0.66 14.48
CA GLY A 67 -19.62 0.44 13.28
C GLY A 67 -20.22 1.75 12.75
N SER A 68 -20.72 2.60 13.65
CA SER A 68 -21.24 3.93 13.29
C SER A 68 -20.14 4.84 12.72
N LEU A 69 -18.97 4.89 13.37
CA LEU A 69 -17.82 5.64 12.88
C LEU A 69 -17.31 5.13 11.52
N LEU A 70 -17.37 3.81 11.29
CA LEU A 70 -17.04 3.23 10.00
C LEU A 70 -17.99 3.73 8.89
N LEU A 71 -19.29 3.77 9.15
CA LEU A 71 -20.27 4.30 8.19
C LEU A 71 -20.03 5.78 7.90
N GLU A 72 -19.76 6.60 8.93
CA GLU A 72 -19.45 8.03 8.77
C GLU A 72 -18.17 8.27 7.94
N SER A 73 -17.19 7.37 8.03
CA SER A 73 -15.95 7.42 7.25
C SER A 73 -16.07 6.83 5.83
N GLY A 74 -17.28 6.47 5.40
CA GLY A 74 -17.59 5.99 4.05
C GLY A 74 -17.55 4.46 3.90
N GLY A 75 -17.63 3.72 5.00
CA GLY A 75 -17.82 2.26 5.01
C GLY A 75 -16.58 1.44 4.65
N TYR A 76 -16.80 0.14 4.50
CA TYR A 76 -15.81 -0.82 4.02
C TYR A 76 -15.27 -0.46 2.63
N VAL A 77 -16.11 0.10 1.75
CA VAL A 77 -15.67 0.52 0.41
C VAL A 77 -14.60 1.61 0.50
N SER A 78 -14.79 2.61 1.35
CA SER A 78 -13.81 3.69 1.57
C SER A 78 -12.54 3.16 2.25
N LYS A 79 -12.71 2.34 3.29
CA LYS A 79 -11.60 1.73 4.02
C LYS A 79 -10.70 0.90 3.09
N GLU A 80 -11.26 0.09 2.20
CA GLU A 80 -10.45 -0.76 1.32
C GLU A 80 -9.73 0.05 0.22
N LYS A 81 -10.40 1.04 -0.38
CA LYS A 81 -9.75 1.98 -1.30
C LYS A 81 -8.57 2.71 -0.64
N SER A 82 -8.71 3.07 0.63
CA SER A 82 -7.63 3.75 1.35
C SER A 82 -6.40 2.84 1.50
N LYS A 83 -6.59 1.55 1.81
CA LYS A 83 -5.49 0.57 1.92
C LYS A 83 -4.81 0.33 0.59
N GLU A 84 -5.57 0.20 -0.49
CA GLU A 84 -5.04 0.04 -1.84
C GLU A 84 -4.17 1.25 -2.22
N SER A 85 -4.65 2.47 -1.93
CA SER A 85 -3.88 3.69 -2.17
C SER A 85 -2.61 3.80 -1.31
N LEU A 86 -2.64 3.27 -0.08
CA LEU A 86 -1.50 3.22 0.83
C LEU A 86 -0.46 2.23 0.32
N ALA A 87 -0.88 1.03 -0.10
CA ALA A 87 0.01 0.02 -0.68
C ALA A 87 0.68 0.55 -1.95
N GLU A 88 -0.08 1.19 -2.84
CA GLU A 88 0.44 1.79 -4.07
C GLU A 88 1.47 2.91 -3.77
N ARG A 89 1.19 3.74 -2.75
CA ARG A 89 2.13 4.78 -2.30
C ARG A 89 3.43 4.21 -1.74
N VAL A 90 3.34 3.13 -0.97
CA VAL A 90 4.53 2.44 -0.41
C VAL A 90 5.37 1.84 -1.53
N GLU A 91 4.75 1.12 -2.47
CA GLU A 91 5.44 0.51 -3.61
C GLU A 91 6.14 1.55 -4.51
N LYS A 92 5.46 2.68 -4.79
CA LYS A 92 6.05 3.80 -5.55
C LYS A 92 7.25 4.41 -4.83
N ASN A 93 7.18 4.55 -3.51
CA ASN A 93 8.28 5.08 -2.71
C ASN A 93 9.47 4.12 -2.67
N GLU A 94 9.26 2.82 -2.47
CA GLU A 94 10.34 1.82 -2.53
C GLU A 94 11.03 1.82 -3.90
N THR A 95 10.25 1.86 -4.97
CA THR A 95 10.78 1.92 -6.33
C THR A 95 11.60 3.20 -6.56
N ARG A 96 11.16 4.35 -6.02
CA ARG A 96 11.88 5.61 -6.10
C ARG A 96 13.21 5.57 -5.34
N VAL A 97 13.21 5.04 -4.12
CA VAL A 97 14.42 4.87 -3.30
C VAL A 97 15.39 3.94 -4.01
N ARG A 98 14.94 2.79 -4.53
CA ARG A 98 15.78 1.85 -5.27
C ARG A 98 16.44 2.48 -6.49
N ARG A 99 15.69 3.27 -7.28
CA ARG A 99 16.26 4.01 -8.42
C ARG A 99 17.29 5.04 -7.97
N ALA A 100 17.03 5.78 -6.90
CA ALA A 100 17.98 6.76 -6.37
C ALA A 100 19.30 6.09 -5.93
N THR A 101 19.21 4.94 -5.24
CA THR A 101 20.39 4.16 -4.84
C THR A 101 21.20 3.65 -6.03
N ILE A 102 20.53 3.15 -7.08
CA ILE A 102 21.21 2.70 -8.30
C ILE A 102 21.94 3.86 -8.97
N TRP A 103 21.30 5.01 -9.12
CA TRP A 103 21.94 6.19 -9.70
C TRP A 103 23.13 6.70 -8.88
N ALA A 104 23.02 6.69 -7.55
CA ALA A 104 24.13 7.05 -6.67
C ALA A 104 25.34 6.11 -6.85
N ALA A 105 25.10 4.80 -6.97
CA ALA A 105 26.15 3.82 -7.22
C ALA A 105 26.80 4.01 -8.60
N VAL A 106 26.01 4.29 -9.64
CA VAL A 106 26.53 4.56 -11.00
C VAL A 106 27.38 5.83 -11.02
N VAL A 107 26.91 6.92 -10.41
CA VAL A 107 27.66 8.20 -10.36
C VAL A 107 28.94 8.04 -9.54
N GLY A 108 28.88 7.37 -8.39
CA GLY A 108 30.07 7.08 -7.57
C GLY A 108 31.10 6.23 -8.32
N GLY A 109 30.65 5.19 -9.04
CA GLY A 109 31.52 4.37 -9.88
C GLY A 109 32.18 5.16 -11.00
N LEU A 110 31.44 6.05 -11.68
CA LEU A 110 31.97 6.91 -12.73
C LEU A 110 33.02 7.90 -12.21
N LEU A 111 32.81 8.49 -11.03
CA LEU A 111 33.78 9.39 -10.40
C LEU A 111 35.09 8.66 -10.07
N LEU A 112 35.01 7.46 -9.50
CA LEU A 112 36.20 6.65 -9.22
C LEU A 112 36.95 6.27 -10.50
N ILE A 113 36.24 5.89 -11.57
CA ILE A 113 36.87 5.59 -12.87
C ILE A 113 37.57 6.84 -13.41
N TRP A 114 36.93 8.01 -13.33
CA TRP A 114 37.51 9.28 -13.76
C TRP A 114 38.80 9.62 -12.99
N GLU A 115 38.81 9.44 -11.67
CA GLU A 115 40.00 9.65 -10.83
C GLU A 115 41.14 8.71 -11.23
N ILE A 116 40.84 7.43 -11.45
CA ILE A 116 41.83 6.43 -11.87
C ILE A 116 42.43 6.79 -13.23
N VAL A 117 41.59 7.13 -14.21
CA VAL A 117 42.04 7.51 -15.56
C VAL A 117 42.91 8.77 -15.51
N SER A 118 42.47 9.78 -14.75
CA SER A 118 43.22 11.03 -14.58
C SER A 118 44.60 10.78 -13.95
N PHE A 119 44.68 9.88 -12.96
CA PHE A 119 45.93 9.48 -12.33
C PHE A 119 46.90 8.84 -13.34
N PHE A 120 46.44 7.86 -14.12
CA PHE A 120 47.28 7.20 -15.13
C PHE A 120 47.75 8.17 -16.23
N LEU A 121 46.88 9.05 -16.74
CA LEU A 121 47.26 10.05 -17.74
C LEU A 121 48.33 11.02 -17.22
N SER A 122 48.22 11.44 -15.96
CA SER A 122 49.21 12.33 -15.35
C SER A 122 50.58 11.67 -15.22
N LYS A 123 50.62 10.38 -14.86
CA LYS A 123 51.87 9.63 -14.72
C LYS A 123 52.57 9.44 -16.06
N SER A 124 51.83 9.03 -17.10
CA SER A 124 52.39 8.88 -18.45
C SER A 124 52.91 10.20 -19.01
N PHE A 125 52.23 11.32 -18.72
CA PHE A 125 52.70 12.64 -19.12
C PHE A 125 54.01 13.04 -18.42
N ILE A 126 54.13 12.77 -17.12
CA ILE A 126 55.36 13.05 -16.35
C ILE A 126 56.53 12.19 -16.87
N GLU A 127 56.32 10.90 -17.15
CA GLU A 127 57.34 10.01 -17.72
C GLU A 127 57.80 10.49 -19.12
N MET A 128 56.87 10.96 -19.95
CA MET A 128 57.19 11.53 -21.26
C MET A 128 58.05 12.80 -21.15
N ILE A 129 57.74 13.71 -20.21
CA ILE A 129 58.55 14.91 -19.96
C ILE A 129 59.96 14.53 -19.49
N GLN A 130 60.07 13.59 -18.54
CA GLN A 130 61.36 13.13 -18.02
C GLN A 130 62.25 12.55 -19.13
N ASN A 131 61.68 11.71 -20.02
CA ASN A 131 62.43 11.16 -21.15
C ASN A 131 62.90 12.23 -22.14
N ASN A 132 62.07 13.23 -22.45
CA ASN A 132 62.47 14.33 -23.33
C ASN A 132 63.55 15.21 -22.71
N ILE A 133 63.49 15.48 -21.40
CA ILE A 133 64.53 16.21 -20.67
C ILE A 133 65.86 15.43 -20.69
N ASN A 134 65.82 14.12 -20.41
CA ASN A 134 67.00 13.27 -20.42
C ASN A 134 67.64 13.19 -21.82
N ASN A 135 66.85 13.14 -22.88
CA ASN A 135 67.35 13.16 -24.25
C ASN A 135 67.96 14.52 -24.64
N PHE A 136 67.44 15.62 -24.13
CA PHE A 136 67.96 16.96 -24.38
C PHE A 136 69.33 17.20 -23.72
N PHE A 137 69.57 16.65 -22.53
CA PHE A 137 70.84 16.78 -21.81
C PHE A 137 71.92 15.76 -22.24
N ASN A 138 71.54 14.71 -22.99
CA ASN A 138 72.47 13.71 -23.54
C ASN A 138 72.89 13.99 -25.00
N LEU A 139 72.53 15.17 -25.54
CA LEU A 139 72.97 15.71 -26.83
C LEU A 139 74.02 16.81 -26.61
#